data_AF-A0ABC8TCV0-F1
#
_entry.id   AF-A0ABC8TCV0-F1
#
_cell.length_a   1.000
_cell.length_b   1.000
_cell.length_c   1.000
_cell.angle_alpha   90.00
_cell.angle_beta   90.00
_cell.angle_gamma   90.00
#
_symmetry.space_group_name_H-M   'P 1'
#
loop_
_entity.id
_entity.type
_entity.pdbx_description
1 polymer ?
#
loop_
_entity_poly.entity_id
_entity_poly.type
_entity_poly.pdbx_seq_one_letter_code
_entity_poly.pdbx_strand_id
1 'polypeptide(L)'
;MTSEGSVQCLALAYVADNISEGKRVSAIGVLTGVGTAAIVCGTLATRFLSTAQTFQVAAFVAMAAVVYMRLFLKDTNRINDALVQPMLKSGSDVTKSDEESSKKIQVFKRISSMGELICLLSSSGTFSRAAFVAFFNSLAEGGLHASLLYFFKAQFHFNKDQFADLMLIVNIGGTFSQLLLMPTFAPIIGEEKLLSIGLFAGFLNMLLNSIAWSVWVPYAVAGFYVFTSVATPSLRSIVSKQVGPMEQGMAQGCISGVSSFANIISPLIYSPLAALFLSDRAPFHFPGFSVMCIGLAWMMAFIASTMIKAAPHSSRGKISIKDCTVA
;
A
#
# COMPACT_ATOMS: atom_id res chain seq x y z
N MET A 1 -11.89 -5.19 8.99
CA MET A 1 -11.49 -4.74 7.63
C MET A 1 -11.49 -3.22 7.49
N THR A 2 -12.40 -2.46 8.13
CA THR A 2 -12.38 -0.97 8.09
C THR A 2 -11.22 -0.33 8.86
N SER A 3 -10.50 -1.08 9.72
CA SER A 3 -9.40 -0.57 10.55
C SER A 3 -7.99 -0.79 9.98
N GLU A 4 -7.79 -1.76 9.08
CA GLU A 4 -6.44 -2.16 8.67
C GLU A 4 -5.77 -1.09 7.79
N GLY A 5 -6.49 -0.61 6.77
CA GLY A 5 -5.98 0.44 5.88
C GLY A 5 -5.80 1.78 6.59
N SER A 6 -6.65 2.11 7.57
CA SER A 6 -6.50 3.34 8.35
C SER A 6 -5.28 3.27 9.26
N VAL A 7 -5.07 2.17 9.99
CA VAL A 7 -3.89 1.97 10.84
C VAL A 7 -2.59 2.07 10.04
N GLN A 8 -2.52 1.44 8.87
CA GLN A 8 -1.32 1.51 8.01
C GLN A 8 -1.09 2.92 7.47
N CYS A 9 -2.13 3.62 7.02
CA CYS A 9 -2.02 4.98 6.50
C CYS A 9 -1.57 5.98 7.59
N LEU A 10 -2.16 5.87 8.79
CA LEU A 10 -1.81 6.70 9.95
C LEU A 10 -0.38 6.44 10.42
N ALA A 11 0.04 5.17 10.48
CA ALA A 11 1.40 4.82 10.86
C ALA A 11 2.44 5.34 9.85
N LEU A 12 2.17 5.22 8.54
CA LEU A 12 3.04 5.76 7.49
C LEU A 12 3.14 7.28 7.53
N ALA A 13 2.01 7.98 7.74
CA ALA A 13 1.99 9.42 7.89
C ALA A 13 2.80 9.87 9.13
N TYR A 14 2.59 9.21 10.27
CA TYR A 14 3.32 9.50 11.50
C TYR A 14 4.84 9.34 11.34
N VAL A 15 5.29 8.27 10.68
CA VAL A 15 6.71 8.04 10.39
C VAL A 15 7.26 9.11 9.44
N ALA A 16 6.49 9.51 8.43
CA ALA A 16 6.91 10.55 7.48
C ALA A 16 7.03 11.94 8.15
N ASP A 17 6.15 12.26 9.09
CA ASP A 17 6.16 13.54 9.81
C ASP A 17 7.33 13.67 10.80
N ASN A 18 7.75 12.57 11.42
CA ASN A 18 8.77 12.58 12.47
C ASN A 18 10.22 12.36 11.96
N ILE A 19 10.40 11.94 10.70
CA ILE A 19 11.70 11.52 10.18
C ILE A 19 12.15 12.41 9.03
N SER A 20 13.45 12.75 9.03
CA SER A 20 14.07 13.60 8.02
C SER A 20 14.03 12.96 6.63
N GLU A 21 13.89 13.79 5.58
CA GLU A 21 13.64 13.34 4.19
C GLU A 21 14.65 12.31 3.66
N GLY A 22 15.91 12.36 4.11
CA GLY A 22 16.95 11.40 3.73
C GLY A 22 16.78 10.00 4.35
N LYS A 23 16.06 9.86 5.46
CA LYS A 23 15.87 8.58 6.19
C LYS A 23 14.44 8.01 6.10
N ARG A 24 13.49 8.77 5.53
CA ARG A 24 12.06 8.37 5.45
C ARG A 24 11.85 7.01 4.81
N VAL A 25 12.55 6.70 3.73
CA VAL A 25 12.45 5.42 3.01
C VAL A 25 12.84 4.25 3.88
N SER A 26 13.97 4.41 4.57
CA SER A 26 14.52 3.40 5.47
C SER A 26 13.53 3.14 6.62
N ALA A 27 12.99 4.20 7.21
CA ALA A 27 12.04 4.08 8.30
C ALA A 27 10.67 3.54 7.88
N ILE A 28 10.13 3.98 6.74
CA ILE A 28 8.92 3.42 6.13
C ILE A 28 9.16 1.94 5.80
N GLY A 29 10.32 1.61 5.24
CA GLY A 29 10.77 0.24 4.97
C GLY A 29 10.77 -0.62 6.24
N VAL A 30 11.40 -0.14 7.32
CA VAL A 30 11.42 -0.83 8.62
C VAL A 30 10.00 -1.02 9.17
N LEU A 31 9.14 0.01 9.12
CA LEU A 31 7.75 -0.10 9.56
C LEU A 31 7.00 -1.18 8.77
N THR A 32 7.12 -1.18 7.45
CA THR A 32 6.51 -2.21 6.59
C THR A 32 7.11 -3.59 6.86
N GLY A 33 8.42 -3.66 7.10
CA GLY A 33 9.16 -4.89 7.40
C GLY A 33 8.77 -5.54 8.72
N VAL A 34 8.46 -4.73 9.75
CA VAL A 34 7.88 -5.23 10.99
C VAL A 34 6.48 -5.80 10.75
N GLY A 35 5.68 -5.14 9.89
CA GLY A 35 4.36 -5.65 9.49
C GLY A 35 4.43 -7.00 8.78
N THR A 36 5.34 -7.17 7.82
CA THR A 36 5.55 -8.44 7.12
C THR A 36 6.13 -9.52 8.03
N ALA A 37 7.07 -9.18 8.91
CA ALA A 37 7.56 -10.09 9.94
C ALA A 37 6.43 -10.59 10.86
N ALA A 38 5.50 -9.71 11.23
CA ALA A 38 4.33 -10.08 12.04
C ALA A 38 3.42 -11.07 11.30
N ILE A 39 3.25 -10.94 9.97
CA ILE A 39 2.51 -11.90 9.14
C ILE A 39 3.21 -13.26 9.13
N VAL A 40 4.54 -13.30 8.99
CA VAL A 40 5.33 -14.55 9.06
C VAL A 40 5.13 -15.22 10.42
N CYS A 41 5.35 -14.48 11.51
CA CYS A 41 5.19 -14.98 12.87
C CYS A 41 3.76 -15.45 13.15
N GLY A 42 2.75 -14.71 12.68
CA GLY A 42 1.34 -15.07 12.82
C GLY A 42 1.04 -16.37 12.08
N THR A 43 1.46 -16.49 10.83
CA THR A 43 1.27 -17.70 10.01
C THR A 43 1.95 -18.91 10.67
N LEU A 44 3.16 -18.74 11.19
CA LEU A 44 3.89 -19.80 11.89
C LEU A 44 3.19 -20.19 13.21
N ALA A 45 2.74 -19.21 14.00
CA ALA A 45 2.00 -19.46 15.24
C ALA A 45 0.70 -20.22 14.99
N THR A 46 -0.04 -19.89 13.92
CA THR A 46 -1.28 -20.60 13.57
C THR A 46 -1.07 -22.08 13.21
N ARG A 47 0.15 -22.50 12.84
CA ARG A 47 0.46 -23.94 12.64
C ARG A 47 0.50 -24.72 13.96
N PHE A 48 0.77 -24.06 15.09
CA PHE A 48 0.89 -24.70 16.41
C PHE A 48 -0.32 -24.46 17.32
N LEU A 49 -1.23 -23.58 16.92
CA LEU A 49 -2.40 -23.18 17.71
C LEU A 49 -3.67 -23.76 17.10
N SER A 50 -4.61 -24.19 17.95
CA SER A 50 -5.97 -24.49 17.49
C SER A 50 -6.68 -23.22 17.00
N THR A 51 -7.73 -23.35 16.18
CA THR A 51 -8.51 -22.22 15.67
C THR A 51 -9.04 -21.33 16.80
N ALA A 52 -9.55 -21.93 17.89
CA ALA A 52 -10.05 -21.19 19.04
C ALA A 52 -8.95 -20.41 19.77
N GLN A 53 -7.79 -21.03 19.99
CA GLN A 53 -6.65 -20.37 20.65
C GLN A 53 -6.05 -19.26 19.79
N THR A 54 -6.07 -19.40 18.47
CA THR A 54 -5.59 -18.38 17.53
C THR A 54 -6.35 -17.06 17.71
N PHE A 55 -7.68 -17.13 17.83
CA PHE A 55 -8.50 -15.93 18.08
C PHE A 55 -8.22 -15.30 19.44
N GLN A 56 -8.06 -16.12 20.49
CA GLN A 56 -7.75 -15.62 21.84
C GLN A 56 -6.38 -14.91 21.90
N VAL A 57 -5.35 -15.52 21.32
CA VAL A 57 -4.00 -14.93 21.27
C VAL A 57 -4.01 -13.65 20.44
N ALA A 58 -4.66 -13.63 19.28
CA ALA A 58 -4.78 -12.44 18.45
C ALA A 58 -5.48 -11.28 19.19
N ALA A 59 -6.56 -11.57 19.92
CA ALA A 59 -7.28 -10.57 20.72
C ALA A 59 -6.39 -10.02 21.86
N PHE A 60 -5.66 -10.89 22.57
CA PHE A 60 -4.75 -10.47 23.63
C PHE A 60 -3.62 -9.57 23.11
N VAL A 61 -2.99 -9.95 22.00
CA VAL A 61 -1.92 -9.16 21.36
C VAL A 61 -2.46 -7.81 20.88
N ALA A 62 -3.66 -7.77 20.30
CA ALA A 62 -4.29 -6.52 19.89
C ALA A 62 -4.57 -5.59 21.09
N MET A 63 -5.07 -6.12 22.20
CA MET A 63 -5.29 -5.35 23.43
C MET A 63 -3.97 -4.81 24.00
N ALA A 64 -2.92 -5.66 24.05
CA ALA A 64 -1.59 -5.25 24.48
C ALA A 64 -1.01 -4.14 23.60
N ALA A 65 -1.20 -4.22 22.27
CA ALA A 65 -0.78 -3.19 21.33
C ALA A 65 -1.50 -1.86 21.57
N VAL A 66 -2.80 -1.87 21.84
CA VAL A 66 -3.57 -0.65 22.18
C VAL A 66 -3.06 -0.01 23.47
N VAL A 67 -2.80 -0.82 24.51
CA VAL A 67 -2.23 -0.34 25.77
C VAL A 67 -0.84 0.24 25.55
N TYR A 68 0.01 -0.43 24.77
CA TYR A 68 1.33 0.07 24.42
C TYR A 68 1.26 1.43 23.69
N MET A 69 0.39 1.56 22.69
CA MET A 69 0.18 2.82 21.99
C MET A 69 -0.28 3.93 22.95
N ARG A 70 -1.20 3.64 23.88
CA ARG A 70 -1.69 4.62 24.87
C ARG A 70 -0.62 5.08 25.85
N LEU A 71 0.33 4.22 26.21
CA LEU A 71 1.37 4.52 27.19
C LEU A 71 2.62 5.16 26.59
N PHE A 72 3.05 4.71 25.40
CA PHE A 72 4.36 5.04 24.83
C PHE A 72 4.32 5.92 23.58
N LEU A 73 3.24 5.90 22.78
CA LEU A 73 3.09 6.90 21.71
C LEU A 73 2.69 8.23 22.35
N LYS A 74 3.68 9.09 22.53
CA LYS A 74 3.47 10.48 22.86
C LYS A 74 2.72 11.12 21.69
N ASP A 75 1.51 11.63 21.94
CA ASP A 75 0.82 12.49 20.97
C ASP A 75 1.81 13.57 20.54
N THR A 76 2.03 13.70 19.22
CA THR A 76 2.95 14.68 18.65
C THR A 76 2.52 16.06 19.11
N ASN A 77 3.15 16.55 20.18
CA ASN A 77 2.89 17.82 20.84
C ASN A 77 3.44 18.98 20.00
N ARG A 78 3.04 19.07 18.72
CA ARG A 78 3.36 20.19 17.83
C ARG A 78 2.14 21.05 17.46
N ILE A 79 1.05 20.94 18.21
CA ILE A 79 -0.08 21.85 18.09
C ILE A 79 -0.55 22.32 19.47
N ASN A 80 0.39 22.77 20.31
CA ASN A 80 0.01 23.41 21.57
C ASN A 80 -0.18 24.94 21.47
N ASP A 81 -0.07 25.55 20.28
CA ASP A 81 -0.28 27.01 20.14
C ASP A 81 -1.31 27.45 19.07
N ALA A 82 -1.95 26.55 18.30
CA ALA A 82 -2.86 26.98 17.22
C ALA A 82 -4.23 26.28 17.14
N LEU A 83 -4.47 25.14 17.80
CA LEU A 83 -5.77 24.44 17.71
C LEU A 83 -6.55 24.34 19.04
N VAL A 84 -6.03 24.90 20.14
CA VAL A 84 -6.70 24.82 21.46
C VAL A 84 -7.76 25.91 21.69
N GLN A 85 -7.80 26.97 20.88
CA GLN A 85 -8.88 27.97 20.95
C GLN A 85 -9.85 27.77 19.78
N PRO A 86 -10.90 26.94 19.94
CA PRO A 86 -12.17 27.55 20.36
C PRO A 86 -13.07 26.65 21.23
N MET A 87 -12.59 25.50 21.70
CA MET A 87 -13.48 24.47 22.29
C MET A 87 -14.05 24.83 23.67
N LEU A 88 -13.45 25.78 24.40
CA LEU A 88 -13.85 26.10 25.77
C LEU A 88 -13.75 27.60 26.07
N LYS A 89 -14.58 28.41 25.41
CA LYS A 89 -15.04 29.67 25.98
C LYS A 89 -16.34 30.11 25.32
N SER A 90 -17.45 29.79 25.96
CA SER A 90 -18.62 30.67 25.98
C SER A 90 -19.37 30.40 27.28
N GLY A 91 -19.02 31.16 28.32
CA GLY A 91 -19.92 31.45 29.42
C GLY A 91 -20.60 32.79 29.11
N SER A 92 -21.91 32.87 29.41
CA SER A 92 -22.83 34.03 29.35
C SER A 92 -22.98 34.70 27.98
N ASP A 93 -24.12 34.78 27.30
CA ASP A 93 -25.49 35.03 27.78
C ASP A 93 -26.54 34.65 26.72
N VAL A 94 -27.71 34.20 27.21
CA VAL A 94 -29.08 34.50 26.72
C VAL A 94 -29.61 33.92 25.37
N THR A 95 -30.50 32.93 25.54
CA THR A 95 -31.74 32.52 24.78
C THR A 95 -31.74 31.90 23.37
N LYS A 96 -32.50 30.79 23.32
CA LYS A 96 -33.44 30.30 22.26
C LYS A 96 -32.78 29.86 20.95
N SER A 97 -33.18 28.82 20.23
CA SER A 97 -34.09 27.67 20.33
C SER A 97 -33.87 26.94 18.99
N ASP A 98 -33.98 25.62 18.96
CA ASP A 98 -34.13 24.78 17.76
C ASP A 98 -33.03 24.82 16.68
N GLU A 99 -32.24 23.74 16.57
CA GLU A 99 -31.86 23.12 15.27
C GLU A 99 -30.93 21.91 15.50
N GLU A 100 -31.51 20.74 15.74
CA GLU A 100 -30.78 19.47 15.87
C GLU A 100 -30.46 18.81 14.50
N SER A 101 -30.80 19.47 13.39
CA SER A 101 -30.66 18.90 12.02
C SER A 101 -29.32 19.27 11.31
N SER A 102 -28.63 20.33 11.75
CA SER A 102 -27.51 20.92 10.98
C SER A 102 -26.14 20.25 11.22
N LYS A 103 -25.95 19.55 12.36
CA LYS A 103 -24.64 18.97 12.74
C LYS A 103 -24.21 17.77 11.89
N LYS A 104 -25.14 17.00 11.32
CA LYS A 104 -24.80 15.84 10.45
C LYS A 104 -24.27 16.28 9.08
N ILE A 105 -24.71 17.44 8.58
CA ILE A 105 -24.33 17.96 7.26
C ILE A 105 -22.93 18.60 7.30
N GLN A 106 -22.53 19.18 8.45
CA GLN A 106 -21.23 19.83 8.60
C GLN A 106 -20.05 18.86 8.80
N VAL A 107 -20.30 17.65 9.33
CA VAL A 107 -19.28 16.58 9.42
C VAL A 107 -18.95 16.02 8.03
N PHE A 108 -19.94 15.96 7.12
CA PHE A 108 -19.73 15.52 5.74
C PHE A 108 -19.04 16.58 4.87
N LYS A 109 -19.20 17.87 5.20
CA LYS A 109 -18.53 19.00 4.54
C LYS A 109 -17.03 19.14 4.88
N ARG A 110 -16.54 18.40 5.87
CA ARG A 110 -15.12 18.41 6.30
C ARG A 110 -14.41 17.09 5.99
N ILE A 111 -14.98 16.29 5.11
CA ILE A 111 -14.21 15.37 4.27
C ILE A 111 -13.70 16.25 3.13
N SER A 112 -12.37 16.34 2.92
CA SER A 112 -11.80 17.08 1.79
C SER A 112 -12.66 16.85 0.55
N SER A 113 -13.09 17.95 -0.09
CA SER A 113 -13.96 17.86 -1.25
C SER A 113 -13.32 16.90 -2.25
N MET A 114 -14.08 15.98 -2.84
CA MET A 114 -13.54 15.10 -3.89
C MET A 114 -12.87 15.92 -5.01
N GLY A 115 -13.30 17.17 -5.20
CA GLY A 115 -12.65 18.16 -6.06
C GLY A 115 -11.24 18.56 -5.63
N GLU A 116 -10.94 18.67 -4.33
CA GLU A 116 -9.58 18.96 -3.83
C GLU A 116 -8.64 17.77 -4.08
N LEU A 117 -9.14 16.54 -3.91
CA LEU A 117 -8.37 15.33 -4.23
C LEU A 117 -8.09 15.20 -5.74
N ILE A 118 -9.09 15.51 -6.58
CA ILE A 118 -8.95 15.53 -8.04
C ILE A 118 -8.03 16.69 -8.49
N CYS A 119 -8.11 17.86 -7.84
CA CYS A 119 -7.21 18.99 -8.07
C CYS A 119 -5.78 18.61 -7.71
N LEU A 120 -5.55 17.96 -6.57
CA LEU A 120 -4.23 17.45 -6.17
C LEU A 120 -3.69 16.40 -7.16
N LEU A 121 -4.54 15.47 -7.60
CA LEU A 121 -4.23 14.48 -8.63
C LEU A 121 -3.82 15.10 -9.97
N SER A 122 -4.43 16.23 -10.33
CA SER A 122 -4.26 16.89 -11.64
C SER A 122 -3.27 18.06 -11.61
N SER A 123 -2.93 18.58 -10.42
CA SER A 123 -2.12 19.78 -10.18
C SER A 123 -0.65 19.58 -10.59
N SER A 124 -0.11 18.35 -10.45
CA SER A 124 1.26 18.07 -10.87
C SER A 124 1.38 16.78 -11.67
N GLY A 125 2.12 16.87 -12.78
CA GLY A 125 2.41 15.70 -13.62
C GLY A 125 3.16 14.60 -12.86
N THR A 126 3.93 14.92 -11.83
CA THR A 126 4.67 13.94 -11.02
C THR A 126 3.77 13.16 -10.07
N PHE A 127 2.81 13.83 -9.42
CA PHE A 127 1.87 13.17 -8.51
C PHE A 127 0.84 12.34 -9.29
N SER A 128 0.38 12.85 -10.44
CA SER A 128 -0.47 12.09 -11.38
C SER A 128 0.21 10.79 -11.85
N ARG A 129 1.51 10.85 -12.19
CA ARG A 129 2.31 9.66 -12.52
C ARG A 129 2.42 8.69 -11.35
N ALA A 130 2.64 9.20 -10.13
CA ALA A 130 2.69 8.36 -8.94
C ALA A 130 1.35 7.67 -8.66
N ALA A 131 0.23 8.36 -8.86
CA ALA A 131 -1.11 7.78 -8.75
C ALA A 131 -1.36 6.72 -9.82
N PHE A 132 -0.91 6.93 -11.06
CA PHE A 132 -0.97 5.94 -12.12
C PHE A 132 -0.16 4.69 -11.77
N VAL A 133 1.07 4.85 -11.27
CA VAL A 133 1.89 3.74 -10.77
C VAL A 133 1.17 3.02 -9.62
N ALA A 134 0.58 3.75 -8.68
CA ALA A 134 -0.18 3.17 -7.57
C ALA A 134 -1.36 2.32 -8.06
N PHE A 135 -2.11 2.84 -9.03
CA PHE A 135 -3.25 2.16 -9.62
C PHE A 135 -2.83 0.83 -10.25
N PHE A 136 -1.87 0.84 -11.17
CA PHE A 136 -1.44 -0.38 -11.87
C PHE A 136 -0.69 -1.37 -10.96
N ASN A 137 0.10 -0.88 -10.00
CA ASN A 137 0.72 -1.76 -9.00
C ASN A 137 -0.34 -2.48 -8.16
N SER A 138 -1.35 -1.75 -7.68
CA SER A 138 -2.43 -2.32 -6.87
C SER A 138 -3.35 -3.23 -7.71
N LEU A 139 -3.59 -2.86 -8.97
CA LEU A 139 -4.34 -3.70 -9.92
C LEU A 139 -3.65 -5.05 -10.09
N ALA A 140 -2.33 -5.06 -10.27
CA ALA A 140 -1.54 -6.28 -10.39
C ALA A 140 -1.48 -7.08 -9.07
N GLU A 141 -1.25 -6.43 -7.93
CA GLU A 141 -1.26 -7.09 -6.61
C GLU A 141 -2.61 -7.77 -6.31
N GLY A 142 -3.73 -7.09 -6.57
CA GLY A 142 -5.06 -7.68 -6.46
C GLY A 142 -5.24 -8.88 -7.38
N GLY A 143 -4.63 -8.85 -8.57
CA GLY A 143 -4.76 -9.89 -9.59
C GLY A 143 -3.96 -11.12 -9.19
N LEU A 144 -2.78 -10.91 -8.61
CA LEU A 144 -1.97 -11.96 -8.00
C LEU A 144 -2.77 -12.73 -6.96
N HIS A 145 -3.44 -12.03 -6.04
CA HIS A 145 -4.30 -12.68 -5.03
C HIS A 145 -5.54 -13.35 -5.63
N ALA A 146 -6.14 -12.75 -6.67
CA ALA A 146 -7.36 -13.25 -7.28
C ALA A 146 -7.16 -14.46 -8.19
N SER A 147 -6.04 -14.56 -8.91
CA SER A 147 -5.88 -15.52 -10.02
C SER A 147 -4.69 -16.46 -9.89
N LEU A 148 -3.59 -16.06 -9.24
CA LEU A 148 -2.36 -16.85 -9.23
C LEU A 148 -2.54 -18.20 -8.52
N LEU A 149 -3.25 -18.21 -7.39
CA LEU A 149 -3.51 -19.43 -6.62
C LEU A 149 -4.37 -20.43 -7.42
N TYR A 150 -5.36 -19.94 -8.18
CA TYR A 150 -6.17 -20.79 -9.05
C TYR A 150 -5.36 -21.36 -10.21
N PHE A 151 -4.48 -20.55 -10.80
CA PHE A 151 -3.57 -21.01 -11.84
C PHE A 151 -2.65 -22.12 -11.32
N PHE A 152 -2.00 -21.95 -10.17
CA PHE A 152 -1.16 -23.01 -9.59
C PHE A 152 -1.95 -24.27 -9.22
N LYS A 153 -3.19 -24.11 -8.74
CA LYS A 153 -4.05 -25.26 -8.47
C LYS A 153 -4.42 -26.02 -9.75
N ALA A 154 -4.72 -25.32 -10.83
CA ALA A 154 -5.12 -25.92 -12.10
C ALA A 154 -3.94 -26.56 -12.84
N GLN A 155 -2.80 -25.88 -12.89
CA GLN A 155 -1.61 -26.31 -13.66
C GLN A 155 -0.77 -27.35 -12.91
N PHE A 156 -0.64 -27.21 -11.58
CA PHE A 156 0.32 -27.98 -10.77
C PHE A 156 -0.33 -28.77 -9.64
N HIS A 157 -1.66 -28.72 -9.50
CA HIS A 157 -2.40 -29.39 -8.42
C HIS A 157 -1.92 -29.03 -7.02
N PHE A 158 -1.54 -27.75 -6.81
CA PHE A 158 -1.04 -27.30 -5.53
C PHE A 158 -2.02 -27.61 -4.39
N ASN A 159 -1.51 -28.21 -3.32
CA ASN A 159 -2.24 -28.47 -2.10
C ASN A 159 -2.09 -27.32 -1.08
N LYS A 160 -2.77 -27.43 0.06
CA LYS A 160 -2.74 -26.39 1.10
C LYS A 160 -1.33 -26.14 1.65
N ASP A 161 -0.53 -27.19 1.80
CA ASP A 161 0.83 -27.09 2.35
C ASP A 161 1.76 -26.36 1.39
N GLN A 162 1.68 -26.67 0.10
CA GLN A 162 2.46 -26.00 -0.95
C GLN A 162 2.12 -24.52 -1.07
N PHE A 163 0.84 -24.15 -0.91
CA PHE A 163 0.45 -22.74 -0.82
C PHE A 163 1.01 -22.06 0.43
N ALA A 164 0.97 -22.73 1.59
CA ALA A 164 1.51 -22.21 2.83
C ALA A 164 3.03 -22.01 2.74
N ASP A 165 3.75 -22.96 2.16
CA ASP A 165 5.20 -22.88 1.99
C ASP A 165 5.58 -21.77 1.01
N LEU A 166 4.85 -21.61 -0.10
CA LEU A 166 5.06 -20.51 -1.04
C LEU A 166 4.83 -19.15 -0.38
N MET A 167 3.73 -19.00 0.36
CA MET A 167 3.43 -17.77 1.11
C MET A 167 4.52 -17.49 2.15
N LEU A 168 5.03 -18.51 2.83
CA LEU A 168 6.09 -18.36 3.82
C LEU A 168 7.40 -17.89 3.17
N ILE A 169 7.80 -18.46 2.03
CA ILE A 169 8.98 -18.02 1.26
C ILE A 169 8.85 -16.56 0.83
N VAL A 170 7.71 -16.20 0.25
CA VAL A 170 7.40 -14.83 -0.20
C VAL A 170 7.46 -13.85 0.96
N ASN A 171 6.85 -14.17 2.11
CA ASN A 171 6.81 -13.27 3.26
C ASN A 171 8.16 -13.15 3.98
N ILE A 172 8.94 -14.23 4.07
CA ILE A 172 10.32 -14.17 4.59
C ILE A 172 11.19 -13.30 3.67
N GLY A 173 11.09 -13.51 2.35
CA GLY A 173 11.80 -12.69 1.37
C GLY A 173 11.40 -11.21 1.44
N GLY A 174 10.10 -10.93 1.58
CA GLY A 174 9.57 -9.58 1.77
C GLY A 174 10.06 -8.93 3.07
N THR A 175 10.07 -9.68 4.17
CA THR A 175 10.59 -9.22 5.48
C THR A 175 12.06 -8.87 5.37
N PHE A 176 12.87 -9.77 4.79
CA PHE A 176 14.30 -9.53 4.56
C PHE A 176 14.52 -8.29 3.67
N SER A 177 13.72 -8.15 2.62
CA SER A 177 13.82 -7.01 1.72
C SER A 177 13.50 -5.69 2.41
N GLN A 178 12.41 -5.64 3.16
CA GLN A 178 11.95 -4.40 3.80
C GLN A 178 12.81 -4.00 5.00
N LEU A 179 13.37 -4.95 5.75
CA LEU A 179 14.23 -4.67 6.90
C LEU A 179 15.69 -4.42 6.51
N LEU A 180 16.19 -5.06 5.45
CA LEU A 180 17.61 -5.02 5.09
C LEU A 180 17.86 -4.35 3.74
N LEU A 181 17.25 -4.82 2.66
CA LEU A 181 17.50 -4.23 1.34
C LEU A 181 17.00 -2.78 1.25
N MET A 182 15.81 -2.48 1.76
CA MET A 182 15.22 -1.17 1.64
C MET A 182 16.07 -0.10 2.38
N PRO A 183 16.46 -0.27 3.65
CA PRO A 183 17.34 0.68 4.35
C PRO A 183 18.73 0.83 3.71
N THR A 184 19.30 -0.26 3.19
CA THR A 184 20.66 -0.25 2.65
C THR A 184 20.72 0.31 1.23
N PHE A 185 19.81 -0.08 0.35
CA PHE A 185 19.85 0.31 -1.06
C PHE A 185 19.14 1.63 -1.36
N ALA A 186 18.14 2.03 -0.57
CA ALA A 186 17.47 3.32 -0.76
C ALA A 186 18.43 4.53 -0.79
N PRO A 187 19.39 4.70 0.14
CA PRO A 187 20.32 5.83 0.10
C PRO A 187 21.36 5.74 -1.03
N ILE A 188 21.65 4.53 -1.54
CA ILE A 188 22.69 4.29 -2.56
C ILE A 188 22.12 4.47 -3.97
N ILE A 189 20.98 3.83 -4.26
CA ILE A 189 20.39 3.71 -5.60
C ILE A 189 19.32 4.79 -5.84
N GLY A 190 18.69 5.28 -4.77
CA GLY A 190 17.56 6.21 -4.83
C GLY A 190 16.22 5.50 -5.00
N GLU A 191 15.16 6.11 -4.46
CA GLU A 191 13.81 5.53 -4.39
C GLU A 191 13.17 5.28 -5.75
N GLU A 192 13.37 6.19 -6.71
CA GLU A 192 12.73 6.11 -8.04
C GLU A 192 13.26 4.91 -8.82
N LYS A 193 14.57 4.67 -8.74
CA LYS A 193 15.20 3.48 -9.32
C LYS A 193 14.79 2.23 -8.57
N LEU A 194 14.69 2.28 -7.24
CA LEU A 194 14.27 1.14 -6.43
C LEU A 194 12.82 0.72 -6.71
N LEU A 195 11.92 1.71 -6.87
CA LEU A 195 10.55 1.51 -7.35
C LEU A 195 10.55 0.84 -8.73
N SER A 196 11.33 1.36 -9.66
CA SER A 196 11.44 0.82 -11.02
C SER A 196 11.96 -0.63 -11.02
N ILE A 197 12.99 -0.94 -10.23
CA ILE A 197 13.53 -2.30 -10.06
C ILE A 197 12.45 -3.23 -9.50
N GLY A 198 11.71 -2.81 -8.47
CA GLY A 198 10.66 -3.63 -7.86
C GLY A 198 9.52 -3.95 -8.82
N LEU A 199 9.06 -2.96 -9.59
CA LEU A 199 8.00 -3.14 -10.58
C LEU A 199 8.45 -4.03 -11.74
N PHE A 200 9.68 -3.85 -12.23
CA PHE A 200 10.24 -4.72 -13.27
C PHE A 200 10.43 -6.16 -12.79
N ALA A 201 10.92 -6.33 -11.56
CA ALA A 201 11.00 -7.64 -10.94
C ALA A 201 9.63 -8.29 -10.78
N GLY A 202 8.59 -7.52 -10.43
CA GLY A 202 7.20 -7.97 -10.43
C GLY A 202 6.75 -8.48 -11.80
N PHE A 203 6.96 -7.69 -12.87
CA PHE A 203 6.68 -8.13 -14.23
C PHE A 203 7.38 -9.45 -14.57
N LEU A 204 8.68 -9.55 -14.31
CA LEU A 204 9.46 -10.76 -14.60
C LEU A 204 8.94 -11.95 -13.78
N ASN A 205 8.54 -11.73 -12.53
CA ASN A 205 7.96 -12.74 -11.66
C ASN A 205 6.66 -13.31 -12.26
N MET A 206 5.75 -12.46 -12.72
CA MET A 206 4.51 -12.94 -13.37
C MET A 206 4.76 -13.54 -14.73
N LEU A 207 5.70 -13.00 -15.51
CA LEU A 207 6.08 -13.55 -16.80
C LEU A 207 6.58 -14.98 -16.65
N LEU A 208 7.50 -15.22 -15.71
CA LEU A 208 8.06 -16.55 -15.44
C LEU A 208 7.00 -17.51 -14.89
N ASN A 209 6.12 -17.05 -14.01
CA ASN A 209 5.01 -17.87 -13.52
C ASN A 209 4.02 -18.22 -14.62
N SER A 210 3.75 -17.31 -15.55
CA SER A 210 2.82 -17.52 -16.66
C SER A 210 3.27 -18.60 -17.64
N ILE A 211 4.57 -18.82 -17.78
CA ILE A 211 5.16 -19.84 -18.67
C ILE A 211 5.73 -21.03 -17.88
N ALA A 212 5.39 -21.15 -16.60
CA ALA A 212 5.96 -22.17 -15.73
C ALA A 212 5.63 -23.58 -16.25
N TRP A 213 6.68 -24.36 -16.53
CA TRP A 213 6.57 -25.72 -17.05
C TRP A 213 6.65 -26.78 -15.95
N SER A 214 7.03 -26.39 -14.72
CA SER A 214 7.25 -27.32 -13.62
C SER A 214 6.92 -26.70 -12.26
N VAL A 215 6.59 -27.56 -11.31
CA VAL A 215 6.19 -27.23 -9.94
C VAL A 215 7.26 -26.44 -9.17
N TRP A 216 8.55 -26.64 -9.49
CA TRP A 216 9.65 -25.92 -8.82
C TRP A 216 9.79 -24.46 -9.27
N VAL A 217 9.29 -24.11 -10.47
CA VAL A 217 9.45 -22.77 -11.05
C VAL A 217 8.79 -21.70 -10.17
N PRO A 218 7.53 -21.84 -9.70
CA PRO A 218 6.93 -20.92 -8.73
C PRO A 218 7.76 -20.71 -7.46
N TYR A 219 8.40 -21.76 -6.92
CA TYR A 219 9.26 -21.64 -5.73
C TYR A 219 10.55 -20.87 -6.02
N ALA A 220 11.20 -21.13 -7.17
CA ALA A 220 12.39 -20.39 -7.57
C ALA A 220 12.06 -18.91 -7.81
N VAL A 221 10.93 -18.63 -8.46
CA VAL A 221 10.45 -17.28 -8.75
C VAL A 221 9.99 -16.57 -7.47
N ALA A 222 9.45 -17.28 -6.48
CA ALA A 222 9.14 -16.70 -5.17
C ALA A 222 10.37 -16.14 -4.45
N GLY A 223 11.55 -16.73 -4.66
CA GLY A 223 12.82 -16.15 -4.19
C GLY A 223 13.11 -14.76 -4.76
N PHE A 224 12.68 -14.48 -5.99
CA PHE A 224 12.81 -13.15 -6.61
C PHE A 224 11.82 -12.12 -6.06
N TYR A 225 10.81 -12.53 -5.28
CA TYR A 225 9.82 -11.62 -4.70
C TYR A 225 10.45 -10.58 -3.75
N VAL A 226 11.64 -10.89 -3.23
CA VAL A 226 12.50 -9.96 -2.48
C VAL A 226 12.57 -8.60 -3.19
N PHE A 227 12.77 -8.57 -4.50
CA PHE A 227 12.84 -7.31 -5.24
C PHE A 227 11.47 -6.66 -5.44
N THR A 228 10.41 -7.42 -5.70
CA THR A 228 9.06 -6.86 -5.90
C THR A 228 8.55 -6.12 -4.66
N SER A 229 8.86 -6.63 -3.46
CA SER A 229 8.38 -6.10 -2.18
C SER A 229 8.85 -4.67 -1.85
N VAL A 230 9.85 -4.13 -2.56
CA VAL A 230 10.34 -2.75 -2.35
C VAL A 230 9.52 -1.69 -3.08
N ALA A 231 8.68 -2.09 -4.05
CA ALA A 231 7.95 -1.15 -4.90
C ALA A 231 6.97 -0.27 -4.08
N THR A 232 6.12 -0.90 -3.28
CA THR A 232 5.12 -0.21 -2.44
C THR A 232 5.72 0.80 -1.47
N PRO A 233 6.71 0.46 -0.62
CA PRO A 233 7.33 1.45 0.26
C PRO A 233 8.09 2.56 -0.50
N SER A 234 8.68 2.25 -1.66
CA SER A 234 9.36 3.25 -2.50
C SER A 234 8.38 4.26 -3.06
N LEU A 235 7.25 3.79 -3.60
CA LEU A 235 6.17 4.64 -4.11
C LEU A 235 5.62 5.57 -3.02
N ARG A 236 5.35 5.00 -1.84
CA ARG A 236 4.83 5.75 -0.69
C ARG A 236 5.82 6.84 -0.25
N SER A 237 7.12 6.54 -0.23
CA SER A 237 8.13 7.54 0.09
C SER A 237 8.24 8.63 -0.98
N ILE A 238 8.26 8.27 -2.27
CA ILE A 238 8.29 9.24 -3.38
C ILE A 238 7.13 10.22 -3.27
N VAL A 239 5.92 9.73 -3.00
CA VAL A 239 4.72 10.57 -2.80
C VAL A 239 4.90 11.50 -1.60
N SER A 240 5.42 11.00 -0.47
CA SER A 240 5.63 11.82 0.74
C SER A 240 6.58 13.00 0.52
N LYS A 241 7.51 12.89 -0.45
CA LYS A 241 8.49 13.93 -0.76
C LYS A 241 7.96 14.96 -1.78
N GLN A 242 6.90 14.65 -2.52
CA GLN A 242 6.33 15.54 -3.53
C GLN A 242 5.38 16.59 -2.94
N VAL A 243 4.90 16.38 -1.72
CA VAL A 243 3.93 17.25 -1.04
C VAL A 243 4.54 17.89 0.21
N GLY A 244 3.94 18.99 0.67
CA GLY A 244 4.35 19.65 1.91
C GLY A 244 4.11 18.78 3.16
N PRO A 245 4.80 19.05 4.29
CA PRO A 245 4.64 18.27 5.54
C PRO A 245 3.19 18.20 6.04
N MET A 246 2.43 19.29 5.89
CA MET A 246 1.03 19.37 6.33
C MET A 246 0.05 18.67 5.39
N GLU A 247 0.50 18.23 4.21
CA GLU A 247 -0.35 17.62 3.17
C GLU A 247 -0.08 16.12 2.98
N GLN A 248 0.87 15.55 3.75
CA GLN A 248 1.29 14.15 3.60
C GLN A 248 0.16 13.16 3.86
N GLY A 249 -0.62 13.36 4.93
CA GLY A 249 -1.74 12.48 5.26
C GLY A 249 -2.80 12.42 4.14
N MET A 250 -3.08 13.57 3.52
CA MET A 250 -4.03 13.67 2.42
C MET A 250 -3.49 13.04 1.13
N ALA A 251 -2.22 13.27 0.79
CA ALA A 251 -1.58 12.66 -0.37
C ALA A 251 -1.52 11.12 -0.23
N GLN A 252 -1.17 10.61 0.96
CA GLN A 252 -1.16 9.17 1.24
C GLN A 252 -2.57 8.57 1.24
N GLY A 253 -3.56 9.32 1.76
CA GLY A 253 -4.97 8.96 1.68
C GLY A 253 -5.47 8.86 0.23
N CYS A 254 -5.10 9.83 -0.61
CA CYS A 254 -5.41 9.84 -2.04
C CYS A 254 -4.85 8.61 -2.76
N ILE A 255 -3.55 8.33 -2.59
CA ILE A 255 -2.92 7.14 -3.15
C ILE A 255 -3.56 5.85 -2.63
N SER A 256 -3.90 5.80 -1.34
CA SER A 256 -4.61 4.66 -0.76
C SER A 256 -6.01 4.47 -1.34
N GLY A 257 -6.71 5.56 -1.65
CA GLY A 257 -8.00 5.53 -2.34
C GLY A 257 -7.89 4.97 -3.75
N VAL A 258 -6.90 5.43 -4.53
CA VAL A 258 -6.59 4.92 -5.87
C VAL A 258 -6.26 3.42 -5.82
N SER A 259 -5.40 3.00 -4.89
CA SER A 259 -5.09 1.58 -4.66
C SER A 259 -6.32 0.75 -4.30
N SER A 260 -7.20 1.29 -3.44
CA SER A 260 -8.43 0.60 -3.03
C SER A 260 -9.38 0.40 -4.21
N PHE A 261 -9.53 1.42 -5.06
CA PHE A 261 -10.33 1.33 -6.27
C PHE A 261 -9.77 0.29 -7.25
N ALA A 262 -8.45 0.29 -7.47
CA ALA A 262 -7.78 -0.72 -8.28
C ALA A 262 -7.98 -2.14 -7.74
N ASN A 263 -7.92 -2.33 -6.41
CA ASN A 263 -8.16 -3.62 -5.77
C ASN A 263 -9.60 -4.13 -5.91
N ILE A 264 -10.58 -3.24 -6.07
CA ILE A 264 -11.97 -3.63 -6.39
C ILE A 264 -12.07 -4.09 -7.85
N ILE A 265 -11.46 -3.35 -8.77
CA ILE A 265 -11.49 -3.66 -10.21
C ILE A 265 -10.72 -4.94 -10.53
N SER A 266 -9.60 -5.16 -9.84
CA SER A 266 -8.66 -6.24 -10.12
C SER A 266 -9.31 -7.64 -10.20
N PRO A 267 -10.01 -8.15 -9.17
CA PRO A 267 -10.65 -9.45 -9.24
C PRO A 267 -11.78 -9.50 -10.29
N LEU A 268 -12.44 -8.38 -10.59
CA LEU A 268 -13.47 -8.32 -11.64
C LEU A 268 -12.89 -8.52 -13.05
N ILE A 269 -11.62 -8.18 -13.25
CA ILE A 269 -10.91 -8.43 -14.51
C ILE A 269 -10.26 -9.81 -14.51
N TYR A 270 -9.45 -10.11 -13.49
CA TYR A 270 -8.56 -11.27 -13.54
C TYR A 270 -9.23 -12.59 -13.16
N SER A 271 -10.27 -12.58 -12.33
CA SER A 271 -10.99 -13.83 -11.98
C SER A 271 -11.73 -14.44 -13.17
N PRO A 272 -12.57 -13.70 -13.92
CA PRO A 272 -13.23 -14.27 -15.10
C PRO A 272 -12.22 -14.61 -16.20
N LEU A 273 -11.14 -13.83 -16.33
CA LEU A 273 -10.07 -14.12 -17.28
C LEU A 273 -9.35 -15.42 -16.94
N ALA A 274 -9.03 -15.65 -15.67
CA ALA A 274 -8.47 -16.92 -15.20
C ALA A 274 -9.45 -18.06 -15.42
N ALA A 275 -10.74 -17.89 -15.08
CA ALA A 275 -11.76 -18.90 -15.30
C ALA A 275 -11.90 -19.29 -16.79
N LEU A 276 -11.84 -18.32 -17.71
CA LEU A 276 -11.93 -18.57 -19.15
C LEU A 276 -10.73 -19.39 -19.65
N PHE A 277 -9.50 -18.97 -19.34
CA PHE A 277 -8.28 -19.59 -19.83
C PHE A 277 -7.91 -20.90 -19.12
N LEU A 278 -8.49 -21.18 -17.96
CA LEU A 278 -8.42 -22.47 -17.27
C LEU A 278 -9.54 -23.43 -17.65
N SER A 279 -10.52 -22.99 -18.46
CA SER A 279 -11.63 -23.83 -18.93
C SER A 279 -11.37 -24.41 -20.32
N ASP A 280 -12.13 -25.44 -20.68
CA ASP A 280 -12.13 -26.03 -22.03
C ASP A 280 -12.60 -25.05 -23.13
N ARG A 281 -13.12 -23.87 -22.76
CA ARG A 281 -13.63 -22.84 -23.67
C ARG A 281 -12.58 -21.79 -24.06
N ALA A 282 -11.32 -22.02 -23.71
CA ALA A 282 -10.26 -21.06 -24.00
C ALA A 282 -10.12 -20.84 -25.53
N PRO A 283 -10.07 -19.59 -26.01
CA PRO A 283 -9.92 -19.30 -27.44
C PRO A 283 -8.57 -19.75 -28.01
N PHE A 284 -7.56 -19.91 -27.15
CA PHE A 284 -6.27 -20.52 -27.46
C PHE A 284 -5.71 -21.18 -26.19
N HIS A 285 -4.86 -22.20 -26.39
CA HIS A 285 -4.31 -22.98 -25.29
C HIS A 285 -3.17 -22.25 -24.58
N PHE A 286 -3.50 -21.40 -23.60
CA PHE A 286 -2.52 -20.75 -22.72
C PHE A 286 -3.08 -20.52 -21.30
N PRO A 287 -2.96 -21.53 -20.41
CA PRO A 287 -3.50 -21.46 -19.04
C PRO A 287 -2.96 -20.29 -18.21
N GLY A 288 -1.72 -19.88 -18.48
CA GLY A 288 -1.05 -18.77 -17.79
C GLY A 288 -1.46 -17.37 -18.26
N PHE A 289 -2.34 -17.23 -19.25
CA PHE A 289 -2.65 -15.93 -19.85
C PHE A 289 -3.11 -14.87 -18.84
N SER A 290 -3.95 -15.25 -17.87
CA SER A 290 -4.38 -14.33 -16.81
C SER A 290 -3.20 -13.81 -15.98
N VAL A 291 -2.22 -14.67 -15.69
CA VAL A 291 -0.97 -14.32 -14.99
C VAL A 291 -0.09 -13.41 -15.86
N MET A 292 -0.01 -13.65 -17.16
CA MET A 292 0.66 -12.74 -18.11
C MET A 292 0.05 -11.34 -18.07
N CYS A 293 -1.29 -11.22 -18.08
CA CYS A 293 -1.98 -9.94 -18.03
C CYS A 293 -1.72 -9.17 -16.72
N ILE A 294 -1.53 -9.87 -15.60
CA ILE A 294 -1.08 -9.27 -14.33
C ILE A 294 0.34 -8.72 -14.49
N GLY A 295 1.24 -9.49 -15.11
CA GLY A 295 2.59 -9.02 -15.46
C GLY A 295 2.55 -7.75 -16.32
N LEU A 296 1.70 -7.70 -17.34
CA LEU A 296 1.55 -6.50 -18.20
C LEU A 296 1.09 -5.27 -17.41
N ALA A 297 0.25 -5.44 -16.37
CA ALA A 297 -0.09 -4.33 -15.48
C ALA A 297 1.11 -3.82 -14.70
N TRP A 298 1.97 -4.70 -14.18
CA TRP A 298 3.24 -4.29 -13.59
C TRP A 298 4.22 -3.67 -14.59
N MET A 299 4.22 -4.11 -15.86
CA MET A 299 4.99 -3.45 -16.92
C MET A 299 4.51 -2.02 -17.18
N MET A 300 3.19 -1.78 -17.21
CA MET A 300 2.64 -0.43 -17.34
C MET A 300 3.03 0.47 -16.15
N ALA A 301 2.99 -0.07 -14.93
CA ALA A 301 3.48 0.63 -13.75
C ALA A 301 4.99 0.93 -13.85
N PHE A 302 5.80 -0.03 -14.33
CA PHE A 302 7.23 0.15 -14.53
C PHE A 302 7.52 1.28 -15.52
N ILE A 303 6.90 1.28 -16.71
CA ILE A 303 7.07 2.32 -17.71
C ILE A 303 6.72 3.69 -17.11
N ALA A 304 5.57 3.79 -16.42
CA ALA A 304 5.17 5.03 -15.76
C ALA A 304 6.17 5.47 -14.67
N SER A 305 6.76 4.53 -13.93
CA SER A 305 7.77 4.82 -12.91
C SER A 305 9.04 5.42 -13.50
N THR A 306 9.49 4.96 -14.68
CA THR A 306 10.67 5.52 -15.36
C THR A 306 10.47 6.96 -15.83
N MET A 307 9.21 7.37 -15.99
CA MET A 307 8.86 8.74 -16.35
C MET A 307 8.80 9.68 -15.14
N ILE A 308 8.87 9.17 -13.90
CA ILE A 308 8.97 10.02 -12.72
C ILE A 308 10.38 10.62 -12.70
N LYS A 309 10.51 11.89 -13.10
CA LYS A 309 11.81 12.57 -13.11
C LYS A 309 12.28 12.82 -11.67
N ALA A 310 13.49 12.37 -11.37
CA ALA A 310 14.32 12.80 -10.25
C ALA A 310 14.54 14.32 -10.31
N ALA A 311 13.62 15.13 -9.76
CA ALA A 311 13.86 16.56 -9.69
C ALA A 311 14.99 16.81 -8.66
N PRO A 312 16.03 17.59 -9.00
CA PRO A 312 17.14 17.88 -8.09
C PRO A 312 16.63 18.58 -6.83
N HIS A 313 17.30 18.33 -5.70
CA HIS A 313 16.93 18.73 -4.33
C HIS A 313 16.66 20.24 -4.09
N SER A 314 16.82 21.12 -5.06
CA SER A 314 16.83 22.57 -4.85
C SER A 314 15.68 23.37 -5.49
N SER A 315 14.76 22.76 -6.24
CA SER A 315 13.70 23.53 -6.95
C SER A 315 12.30 22.92 -6.87
N ARG A 316 11.95 22.23 -5.78
CA ARG A 316 10.55 21.90 -5.52
C ARG A 316 9.82 23.16 -5.05
N GLY A 317 9.09 23.79 -5.96
CA GLY A 317 7.84 24.42 -5.56
C GLY A 317 7.00 23.35 -4.88
N LYS A 318 7.00 23.33 -3.54
CA LYS A 318 6.12 22.45 -2.78
C LYS A 318 4.71 22.86 -3.17
N ILE A 319 3.94 21.92 -3.71
CA ILE A 319 2.53 22.16 -3.98
C ILE A 319 1.91 22.56 -2.65
N SER A 320 1.28 23.72 -2.63
CA SER A 320 0.54 24.24 -1.49
C SER A 320 -0.87 24.46 -1.98
N ILE A 321 -1.84 23.80 -1.35
CA ILE A 321 -3.26 23.80 -1.76
C ILE A 321 -3.91 25.20 -1.75
N LYS A 322 -3.23 26.22 -1.20
CA LYS A 322 -3.59 27.62 -1.40
C LYS A 322 -3.71 28.00 -2.89
N ASP A 323 -3.02 27.30 -3.78
CA ASP A 323 -3.09 27.55 -5.23
C ASP A 323 -4.29 26.83 -5.91
N CYS A 324 -4.86 25.78 -5.31
CA CYS A 324 -6.07 25.09 -5.81
C CYS A 324 -7.38 25.77 -5.35
N THR A 325 -7.33 26.69 -4.38
CA THR A 325 -8.53 27.37 -3.83
C THR A 325 -8.83 28.72 -4.49
N VAL A 326 -8.00 29.14 -5.46
CA VAL A 326 -8.13 30.44 -6.17
C VAL A 326 -8.56 30.27 -7.64
N ALA A 327 -8.86 29.04 -8.08
CA ALA A 327 -9.38 28.76 -9.43
C ALA A 327 -10.88 28.48 -9.43
#